data_AF-A0ABD0RU93-F1
#
_entry.id   AF-A0ABD0RU93-F1
#
_cell.length_a   1.000
_cell.length_b   1.000
_cell.length_c   1.000
_cell.angle_alpha   90.00
_cell.angle_beta   90.00
_cell.angle_gamma   90.00
#
_symmetry.space_group_name_H-M   'P 1'
#
loop_
_entity.id
_entity.type
_entity.pdbx_description
1 polymer ?
#
loop_
_entity_poly.entity_id
_entity_poly.type
_entity_poly.pdbx_seq_one_letter_code
_entity_poly.pdbx_strand_id
1 'polypeptide(L)' 'VNGNPAGPYRAVNSQLKLVSLLHEGVDTLDKVFEYAVVHFPQRDCLGTRELLSEEDEIQPNGKVFKK' A
#
# COMPACT_ATOMS: atom_id res chain seq x y z
N VAL A 1 1.11 -7.35 20.66
CA VAL A 1 2.30 -7.58 19.80
C VAL A 1 3.00 -8.83 20.30
N ASN A 2 3.00 -9.94 19.54
CA ASN A 2 3.28 -11.30 20.03
C ASN A 2 4.74 -11.62 20.44
N GLY A 3 5.60 -10.63 20.70
CA GLY A 3 6.97 -10.86 21.19
C GLY A 3 7.92 -11.61 20.24
N ASN A 4 7.44 -12.13 19.11
CA ASN A 4 8.26 -12.83 18.13
C ASN A 4 9.15 -11.83 17.36
N PRO A 5 10.49 -11.93 17.45
CA PRO A 5 11.41 -11.07 16.71
C PRO A 5 11.23 -11.15 15.19
N ALA A 6 10.73 -12.27 14.65
CA ALA A 6 10.53 -12.50 13.22
C ALA A 6 9.07 -12.30 12.76
N GLY A 7 8.23 -11.63 13.56
CA GLY A 7 6.86 -11.32 13.15
C GLY A 7 6.82 -10.40 11.90
N PRO A 8 5.79 -10.50 11.05
CA PRO A 8 5.72 -9.80 9.76
C PRO A 8 5.68 -8.26 9.87
N TYR A 9 5.56 -7.74 11.09
CA TYR A 9 5.49 -6.31 11.40
C TYR A 9 6.84 -5.73 11.85
N ARG A 10 7.94 -6.50 11.81
CA ARG A 10 9.29 -5.98 12.14
C ARG A 10 10.12 -5.76 10.88
N ALA A 11 10.55 -4.51 10.67
CA ALA A 11 11.58 -4.16 9.72
C ALA A 11 12.97 -4.58 10.26
N VAL A 12 13.43 -5.78 9.91
CA VAL A 12 14.74 -6.31 10.36
C VAL A 12 15.94 -5.59 9.75
N ASN A 13 15.72 -4.84 8.68
CA ASN A 13 16.72 -4.01 8.00
C ASN A 13 16.95 -2.65 8.68
N SER A 14 16.16 -2.27 9.68
CA SER A 14 16.36 -1.01 10.42
C SER A 14 16.08 -1.21 11.91
N GLN A 15 17.03 -1.87 12.60
CA GLN A 15 16.88 -2.26 14.00
C GLN A 15 17.18 -1.12 14.98
N LEU A 16 17.98 -0.13 14.59
CA LEU A 16 18.47 0.94 15.47
C LEU A 16 17.56 2.17 15.49
N LYS A 17 16.86 2.45 14.38
CA LYS A 17 15.98 3.60 14.24
C LYS A 17 14.83 3.32 13.28
N LEU A 18 13.75 4.08 13.41
CA LEU A 18 12.71 4.12 12.39
C LEU A 18 13.25 4.81 11.13
N VAL A 19 12.96 4.24 9.97
CA VAL A 19 13.22 4.89 8.68
C VAL A 19 12.08 5.87 8.43
N SER A 20 12.37 7.16 8.42
CA SER A 20 11.40 8.21 8.13
C SER A 20 11.25 8.51 6.64
N LEU A 21 12.26 8.18 5.84
CA LEU A 21 12.34 8.46 4.41
C LEU A 21 12.96 7.27 3.68
N LEU A 22 12.36 6.85 2.57
CA LEU A 22 12.88 5.77 1.73
C LEU A 22 14.09 6.23 0.89
N HIS A 23 13.99 7.45 0.34
CA HIS A 23 15.01 8.10 -0.47
C HIS A 23 15.16 9.55 -0.03
N GLU A 24 16.40 10.05 -0.01
CA GLU A 24 16.69 11.43 0.40
C GLU A 24 16.02 12.43 -0.56
N GLY A 25 15.34 13.45 -0.02
CA GLY A 25 14.59 14.44 -0.80
C GLY A 25 13.23 13.98 -1.35
N VAL A 26 12.89 12.69 -1.19
CA VAL A 26 11.63 12.07 -1.61
C VAL A 26 10.68 11.95 -0.41
N ASP A 27 10.16 13.10 0.02
CA ASP A 27 9.42 13.29 1.26
C ASP A 27 7.88 13.37 1.10
N THR A 28 7.38 13.21 -0.13
CA THR A 28 5.95 13.12 -0.43
C THR A 28 5.65 11.86 -1.23
N LEU A 29 4.41 11.37 -1.14
CA LEU A 29 3.98 10.20 -1.90
C LEU A 29 4.08 10.40 -3.42
N ASP A 30 3.86 11.63 -3.87
CA ASP A 30 4.01 12.03 -5.28
C ASP A 30 5.46 11.86 -5.76
N LYS A 31 6.43 12.40 -5.02
CA LYS A 31 7.86 12.20 -5.31
C LYS A 31 8.27 10.72 -5.24
N VAL A 32 7.70 9.94 -4.32
CA VAL A 32 7.95 8.48 -4.25
C VAL A 32 7.44 7.81 -5.53
N PHE A 33 6.28 8.21 -6.02
CA PHE A 33 5.72 7.69 -7.27
C PHE A 33 6.59 8.05 -8.48
N GLU A 34 6.98 9.32 -8.61
CA GLU A 34 7.90 9.77 -9.67
C GLU A 34 9.22 8.99 -9.65
N TYR A 35 9.83 8.86 -8.47
CA TYR A 35 11.04 8.08 -8.28
C TYR A 35 10.86 6.63 -8.76
N ALA A 36 9.75 5.99 -8.39
CA ALA A 36 9.48 4.60 -8.75
C ALA A 36 9.30 4.42 -10.26
N VAL A 37 8.57 5.32 -10.93
CA VAL A 37 8.34 5.27 -12.38
C VAL A 37 9.64 5.38 -13.16
N VAL A 38 10.56 6.27 -12.74
CA VAL A 38 11.86 6.45 -13.41
C VAL A 38 12.77 5.24 -13.23
N HIS A 39 12.81 4.64 -12.03
CA HIS A 39 13.78 3.59 -11.70
C HIS A 39 13.28 2.17 -12.00
N PHE A 40 11.97 1.96 -12.06
CA PHE A 40 11.34 0.66 -12.26
C PHE A 40 10.31 0.66 -13.39
N PRO A 41 10.62 1.19 -14.59
CA PRO A 41 9.64 1.38 -15.65
C PRO A 41 9.08 0.07 -16.22
N GLN A 42 9.79 -1.04 -16.05
CA GLN A 42 9.41 -2.37 -16.55
C GLN A 42 8.84 -3.28 -15.47
N ARG A 43 8.68 -2.79 -14.23
CA ARG A 43 8.06 -3.57 -13.16
C ARG A 43 6.58 -3.23 -13.12
N ASP A 44 5.76 -4.27 -12.96
CA ASP A 44 4.35 -4.10 -12.60
C ASP A 44 4.27 -3.54 -11.17
N CYS A 45 4.27 -2.22 -11.07
CA CYS A 45 4.28 -1.50 -9.79
C CYS A 45 2.87 -1.15 -9.29
N LEU A 46 1.86 -1.30 -10.15
CA LEU A 46 0.45 -1.20 -9.82
C LEU A 46 -0.24 -2.45 -10.34
N GLY A 47 -0.74 -3.29 -9.44
CA GLY A 47 -1.62 -4.38 -9.83
C GLY A 47 -2.93 -3.83 -10.36
N THR A 48 -3.51 -4.45 -11.38
CA THR A 48 -4.90 -4.23 -11.73
C THR A 48 -5.78 -4.90 -10.70
N ARG A 49 -6.69 -4.15 -10.07
CA ARG A 49 -7.70 -4.74 -9.20
C ARG A 49 -8.71 -5.47 -10.08
N GLU A 50 -8.75 -6.79 -9.98
CA GLU A 50 -9.79 -7.58 -10.65
C GLU A 50 -11.10 -7.48 -9.86
N LEU A 51 -12.20 -7.24 -10.57
CA LEU A 51 -13.54 -7.28 -9.98
C LEU A 51 -13.97 -8.75 -9.88
N LEU A 52 -14.00 -9.30 -8.67
CA LEU A 52 -14.38 -10.69 -8.44
C LEU A 52 -15.90 -10.90 -8.47
N SER A 53 -16.65 -9.93 -7.97
CA SER A 53 -18.11 -9.93 -7.92
C SER A 53 -18.61 -8.50 -7.68
N GLU A 54 -19.83 -8.22 -8.11
CA GLU A 54 -20.57 -6.99 -7.79
C GLU A 54 -21.93 -7.40 -7.21
N GLU A 55 -22.25 -6.92 -6.01
CA GLU A 55 -23.53 -7.20 -5.34
C GLU A 55 -24.29 -5.90 -5.03
N ASP A 56 -25.60 -5.87 -5.33
CA ASP A 56 -26.48 -4.77 -4.96
C ASP A 56 -27.05 -4.98 -3.56
N GLU A 57 -26.62 -4.16 -2.59
CA GLU A 57 -27.17 -4.12 -1.23
C GLU A 57 -28.22 -3.01 -1.12
N ILE A 58 -29.48 -3.38 -0.86
CA ILE A 58 -30.54 -2.40 -0.59
C ILE A 58 -30.45 -1.95 0.87
N GLN A 59 -30.13 -0.68 1.08
CA GLN A 59 -30.07 -0.04 2.39
C GLN A 59 -31.48 0.25 2.93
N PRO A 60 -31.66 0.41 4.27
CA PRO A 60 -32.97 0.67 4.89
C PRO A 60 -33.70 1.94 4.40
N ASN A 61 -32.98 2.89 3.80
CA ASN A 61 -33.51 4.10 3.20
C ASN A 61 -33.90 3.94 1.72
N GLY A 62 -33.79 2.73 1.17
CA GLY A 62 -34.07 2.39 -0.23
C GLY A 62 -32.94 2.68 -1.21
N LYS A 63 -31.77 3.16 -0.76
CA LYS A 63 -30.60 3.33 -1.63
C LYS A 63 -29.95 1.98 -1.92
N VAL A 64 -29.38 1.85 -3.12
CA VAL A 64 -28.61 0.67 -3.53
C VAL A 64 -27.12 0.97 -3.37
N PHE A 65 -26.41 0.10 -2.68
CA PHE A 65 -24.95 0.12 -2.56
C PHE A 65 -24.37 -1.04 -3.36
N LYS A 66 -23.48 -0.73 -4.31
CA LYS A 66 -22.74 -1.73 -5.09
C LYS A 66 -21.48 -2.13 -4.34
N LYS A 67 -21.39 -3.39 -3.95
CA LYS A 67 -20.27 -3.96 -3.20
C LYS A 67 -19.36 -4.79 -4.08
#